data_AF-A0A1Q8VV34-F1
#
_entry.id   AF-A0A1Q8VV34-F1
#
_cell.length_a   1.000
_cell.length_b   1.000
_cell.length_c   1.000
_cell.angle_alpha   90.00
_cell.angle_beta   90.00
_cell.angle_gamma   90.00
#
_symmetry.space_group_name_H-M   'P 1'
#
loop_
_entity.id
_entity.type
_entity.pdbx_description
1 polymer ?
#
loop_
_entity_poly.entity_id
_entity_poly.type
_entity_poly.pdbx_seq_one_letter_code
_entity_poly.pdbx_strand_id
1 'polypeptide(L)' 'MLRAVVTSLDGGQEVGCELSTELPETAGGPGAPGDTVAVRAAEALGARAAEVLLEDGADQIVDLHANKPRRD' A
#
# COMPACT_ATOMS: atom_id res chain seq x y z
N MET A 1 7.36 6.24 8.06
CA MET A 1 7.61 4.79 7.97
C MET A 1 6.28 4.08 7.83
N LEU A 2 6.18 3.17 6.86
CA LEU A 2 5.00 2.37 6.52
C LEU A 2 5.41 0.90 6.50
N ARG A 3 4.64 0.05 7.15
CA ARG A 3 4.80 -1.41 7.11
C ARG A 3 3.53 -2.01 6.55
N ALA A 4 3.67 -2.90 5.57
CA ALA A 4 2.56 -3.59 4.92
C ALA A 4 2.83 -5.10 4.91
N VAL A 5 1.80 -5.89 5.17
CA VAL A 5 1.87 -7.35 5.26
C VAL A 5 0.64 -7.96 4.60
N VAL A 6 0.84 -9.01 3.82
CA VAL A 6 -0.18 -9.85 3.20
C VAL A 6 -0.02 -11.25 3.75
N THR A 7 -1.06 -11.75 4.40
CA THR A 7 -1.06 -13.08 5.02
C THR A 7 -2.23 -13.87 4.48
N SER A 8 -2.00 -15.15 4.20
CA SER A 8 -3.05 -16.08 3.81
C SER A 8 -4.04 -16.30 4.96
N LEU A 9 -5.28 -16.68 4.65
CA LEU A 9 -6.32 -16.91 5.67
C LEU A 9 -5.95 -18.02 6.66
N ASP A 10 -5.21 -19.03 6.18
CA ASP A 10 -4.69 -20.13 6.99
C ASP A 10 -3.38 -19.80 7.72
N GLY A 11 -2.80 -18.62 7.47
CA GLY A 11 -1.53 -18.17 8.05
C GLY A 11 -0.29 -18.92 7.55
N GLY A 12 -0.43 -19.80 6.55
CA GLY A 12 0.68 -20.60 6.01
C GLY A 12 1.64 -19.82 5.10
N GLN A 13 1.20 -18.67 4.57
CA GLN A 13 2.01 -17.80 3.72
C GLN A 13 1.91 -16.35 4.20
N GLU A 14 3.04 -15.68 4.30
CA GLU A 14 3.15 -14.27 4.65
C GLU A 14 4.20 -13.59 3.77
N VAL A 15 3.85 -12.43 3.23
CA VAL A 15 4.75 -11.54 2.49
C VAL A 15 4.61 -10.15 3.11
N GLY A 16 5.73 -9.48 3.37
CA GLY A 16 5.72 -8.18 4.03
C GLY A 16 6.83 -7.27 3.53
N CYS A 17 6.55 -5.98 3.50
CA CYS A 17 7.55 -4.96 3.20
C CYS A 17 7.48 -3.80 4.19
N GLU A 18 8.59 -3.07 4.27
CA GLU A 18 8.73 -1.89 5.10
C GLU A 18 9.40 -0.80 4.28
N LEU A 19 8.73 0.35 4.19
CA LEU A 19 9.21 1.49 3.40
C LEU A 19 9.14 2.77 4.22
N SER A 20 10.10 3.65 3.97
CA SER A 20 10.11 4.98 4.57
C SER A 20 10.21 6.03 3.48
N THR A 21 9.44 7.10 3.64
CA THR A 21 9.58 8.34 2.88
C THR A 21 9.64 9.48 3.86
N GLU A 22 10.41 10.50 3.51
CA GLU A 22 10.32 11.79 4.17
C GLU A 22 9.03 12.46 3.67
N LEU A 23 8.13 12.79 4.61
CA LEU A 23 6.93 13.56 4.28
C LEU A 23 7.26 15.04 4.41
N PRO A 24 6.83 15.89 3.46
CA PRO A 24 7.03 17.32 3.58
C PRO A 24 6.34 17.82 4.85
N GLU A 25 7.03 18.67 5.61
CA GLU A 25 6.44 19.28 6.79
C GLU A 25 5.23 20.11 6.36
N THR A 26 4.05 19.76 6.86
CA THR A 26 2.83 20.51 6.55
C THR A 26 2.93 21.89 7.17
N ALA A 27 3.37 22.87 6.38
CA ALA A 27 3.35 24.28 6.76
C ALA A 27 1.91 24.80 6.71
N GLY A 28 1.09 24.44 7.71
CA GLY A 28 -0.29 24.91 7.84
C GLY A 28 -1.24 23.87 8.43
N GLY A 29 -2.35 24.35 9.01
CA GLY A 29 -3.37 23.47 9.61
C GLY A 29 -4.10 22.58 8.60
N PRO A 30 -4.95 21.65 9.08
CA PRO A 30 -5.70 20.71 8.25
C PRO A 30 -6.40 21.41 7.07
N GLY A 31 -6.17 20.95 5.84
CA GLY A 31 -6.71 21.56 4.61
C GLY A 31 -5.83 22.61 3.94
N ALA A 32 -4.61 22.88 4.43
CA ALA A 32 -3.62 23.69 3.72
C ALA A 32 -3.11 22.98 2.44
N PRO A 33 -2.63 23.70 1.42
CA PRO A 33 -2.06 23.08 0.21
C PRO A 33 -0.93 22.09 0.53
N GLY A 34 -0.12 22.34 1.56
CA GLY A 34 0.91 21.42 2.04
C GLY A 34 0.36 20.09 2.55
N ASP A 35 -0.87 20.07 3.07
CA ASP A 35 -1.58 18.87 3.53
C ASP A 35 -1.86 17.94 2.34
N THR A 36 -2.23 18.51 1.19
CA THR A 36 -2.44 17.74 -0.05
C THR A 36 -1.15 17.14 -0.61
N VAL A 37 0.00 17.79 -0.39
CA VAL A 37 1.30 17.27 -0.81
C VAL A 37 1.75 16.13 0.09
N ALA A 38 1.58 16.27 1.40
CA ALA A 38 1.86 15.20 2.36
C ALA A 38 0.97 13.98 2.13
N VAL A 39 -0.33 14.19 1.89
CA VAL A 39 -1.28 13.11 1.55
C VAL A 39 -0.88 12.40 0.26
N ARG A 40 -0.53 13.15 -0.79
CA ARG A 40 -0.08 12.54 -2.06
C ARG A 40 1.23 11.76 -1.91
N ALA A 41 2.17 12.23 -1.08
CA ALA A 41 3.42 11.52 -0.80
C ALA A 41 3.15 10.22 -0.02
N ALA A 42 2.22 10.24 0.94
CA ALA A 42 1.79 9.05 1.67
C ALA A 42 1.06 8.06 0.75
N GLU A 43 0.21 8.54 -0.16
CA GLU A 43 -0.47 7.72 -1.17
C GLU A 43 0.54 7.04 -2.11
N ALA A 44 1.54 7.79 -2.60
CA ALA A 44 2.60 7.24 -3.43
C ALA A 44 3.44 6.18 -2.68
N LEU A 45 3.68 6.38 -1.37
CA LEU A 45 4.34 5.38 -0.53
C LEU A 45 3.50 4.11 -0.39
N GLY A 46 2.19 4.24 -0.22
CA GLY A 46 1.25 3.11 -0.17
C GLY A 46 1.22 2.33 -1.48
N ALA A 47 1.19 3.03 -2.62
CA ALA A 47 1.24 2.42 -3.94
C ALA A 47 2.56 1.66 -4.17
N ARG A 48 3.70 2.25 -3.76
CA ARG A 48 5.02 1.60 -3.79
C ARG A 48 5.05 0.35 -2.92
N ALA A 49 4.49 0.40 -1.71
CA ALA A 49 4.43 -0.76 -0.82
C ALA A 49 3.60 -1.90 -1.45
N ALA A 50 2.48 -1.58 -2.08
CA ALA A 50 1.67 -2.57 -2.79
C ALA A 50 2.42 -3.18 -3.98
N GLU A 51 3.15 -2.38 -4.76
CA GLU A 51 3.98 -2.86 -5.87
C GLU A 51 5.05 -3.85 -5.40
N VAL A 52 5.81 -3.50 -4.36
CA VAL A 52 6.82 -4.38 -3.76
C VAL A 52 6.21 -5.68 -3.25
N LEU A 53 5.06 -5.62 -2.58
CA LEU A 53 4.37 -6.83 -2.11
C LEU A 53 4.00 -7.75 -3.28
N LEU A 54 3.55 -7.20 -4.40
CA LEU A 54 3.22 -7.99 -5.60
C LEU A 54 4.47 -8.59 -6.25
N GLU A 55 5.58 -7.83 -6.31
CA GLU A 55 6.88 -8.35 -6.77
C GLU A 55 7.39 -9.50 -5.88
N ASP A 56 7.15 -9.41 -4.57
CA ASP A 56 7.50 -10.44 -3.59
C ASP A 56 6.51 -11.62 -3.56
N GLY A 57 5.50 -11.63 -4.44
CA GLY A 57 4.59 -12.75 -4.63
C GLY A 57 3.32 -12.70 -3.79
N ALA A 58 2.90 -11.53 -3.30
CA ALA A 58 1.62 -11.36 -2.63
C ALA A 58 0.43 -11.73 -3.53
N ASP A 59 0.58 -11.65 -4.86
CA ASP A 59 -0.42 -12.09 -5.86
C ASP A 59 -0.74 -13.59 -5.79
N GLN A 60 0.14 -14.40 -5.20
CA GLN A 60 -0.09 -15.82 -4.93
C GLN A 60 -0.94 -16.03 -3.66
N ILE A 61 -1.04 -15.02 -2.80
CA ILE A 61 -1.81 -15.05 -1.55
C ILE A 61 -3.19 -14.39 -1.75
N VAL A 62 -3.26 -13.29 -2.50
CA VAL A 62 -4.51 -12.55 -2.75
C VAL A 62 -5.04 -12.77 -4.17
N ASP A 63 -6.34 -13.06 -4.29
CA ASP A 63 -6.99 -13.12 -5.60
C ASP A 63 -7.28 -11.70 -6.14
N LEU A 64 -6.38 -11.20 -6.99
CA LEU A 64 -6.52 -9.89 -7.67
C LEU A 64 -7.71 -9.84 -8.66
N HIS A 65 -8.39 -10.95 -8.91
CA HIS A 65 -9.50 -11.06 -9.84
C HIS A 65 -10.82 -11.45 -9.18
N ALA A 66 -10.86 -11.57 -7.86
CA ALA A 66 -12.06 -11.93 -7.09
C ALA A 66 -13.28 -11.01 -7.37
N ASN A 67 -13.05 -9.78 -7.86
CA ASN A 67 -14.09 -8.82 -8.20
C ASN A 67 -14.39 -8.67 -9.71
N LYS A 68 -13.81 -9.49 -10.59
CA LYS A 68 -14.25 -9.53 -11.99
C LYS A 68 -15.60 -10.26 -12.05
N PRO A 69 -16.63 -9.72 -12.72
CA PRO A 69 -17.85 -10.47 -12.95
C PRO A 69 -17.46 -11.76 -13.67
N ARG A 70 -17.79 -12.89 -13.04
CA ARG A 70 -17.60 -14.22 -13.59
C ARG A 70 -18.35 -14.24 -14.93
N ARG A 71 -17.61 -14.35 -16.03
CA ARG A 71 -18.20 -14.41 -17.36
C ARG A 71 -18.70 -15.84 -17.54
N ASP A 72 -19.96 -16.05 -17.18
CA ASP A 72 -20.74 -17.27 -17.44
C ASP A 72 -20.72 -17.62 -18.94
#